data_AF-A0A9E1AX13-F1
#
_entry.id   AF-A0A9E1AX13-F1
#
_cell.length_a   1.000
_cell.length_b   1.000
_cell.length_c   1.000
_cell.angle_alpha   90.00
_cell.angle_beta   90.00
_cell.angle_gamma   90.00
#
_symmetry.space_group_name_H-M   'P 1'
#
loop_
_entity.id
_entity.type
_entity.pdbx_description
1 polymer ?
#
loop_
_entity_poly.entity_id
_entity_poly.type
_entity_poly.pdbx_seq_one_letter_code
_entity_poly.pdbx_strand_id
1 'polypeptide(L)'
;MNYLKRQNGITMISLVVTIIVLVILSSMVTHTGISSIKNTRFERFKNELEIVQKNVDVWYEQTVEKSTDEIMLGSPITADRKTEFDSLITKVAQIVNNSGDQNSSKTVTVKTDINRYRYFGENEFTDLQIDGIENEYLIDIKSQVAIFIGGYEFEDIKYYMLDQIRDVTRGGSSIGEYIKISSFSIESNIEMTYKDKRTIIADIKPENANEELTWSSSNTEVVDVKGVTGSNNMAELTANDQGTALIRVSNKSLTIIKECKVTVKKKLVTTLTAFQSEKVEAVDRYGNCIVVPKGFRYVEGDNIKNGIVIEDEEGNQFVWIPVSNISSSDVSNEKNVLNYDGSKFLIFLGRYNKLSNGSFSPEQLASDYSKESELTIDNIKYREISTSSQGTSGSGNSGNNATAFDLNGFISSVEKNKGFYYARYEASKGSDGKAKSKANQNAWTGITQLEASSKSRSMYTTNNGVRTDLINSYAWSTALEYINKMGSSDYINKKNTVTSILKTGQSGDKACNIYDMSGNISEWTTETATNSTGKCTYIGGGIGQQQGTAFSRYVSDTVSKSNSISFRVIMYIDN
;
A
#
# COMPACT_ATOMS: atom_id res chain seq x y z
N MET A 1 -20.98 113.06 -44.45
CA MET A 1 -21.43 112.53 -43.14
C MET A 1 -20.27 111.73 -42.56
N ASN A 2 -19.67 112.25 -41.49
CA ASN A 2 -18.44 111.77 -40.86
C ASN A 2 -18.59 110.33 -40.32
N TYR A 3 -17.64 109.45 -40.66
CA TYR A 3 -17.25 108.36 -39.77
C TYR A 3 -15.71 108.25 -39.76
N LEU A 4 -15.12 108.86 -38.73
CA LEU A 4 -13.73 108.68 -38.31
C LEU A 4 -13.51 107.19 -37.98
N LYS A 5 -12.83 106.44 -38.86
CA LYS A 5 -12.25 105.14 -38.47
C LYS A 5 -10.97 105.41 -37.66
N ARG A 6 -11.10 105.38 -36.34
CA ARG A 6 -9.98 105.24 -35.40
C ARG A 6 -9.10 104.07 -35.86
N GLN A 7 -7.88 104.34 -36.32
CA GLN A 7 -6.85 103.32 -36.38
C GLN A 7 -6.35 103.10 -34.95
N ASN A 8 -6.81 102.01 -34.32
CA ASN A 8 -6.20 101.52 -33.09
C ASN A 8 -4.84 100.91 -33.47
N GLY A 9 -3.79 101.73 -33.45
CA GLY A 9 -2.42 101.25 -33.59
C GLY A 9 -2.12 100.27 -32.45
N ILE A 10 -1.87 99.01 -32.78
CA ILE A 10 -1.38 98.02 -31.83
C ILE A 10 -0.02 98.54 -31.34
N THR A 11 0.12 98.76 -30.04
CA THR A 11 1.41 99.17 -29.47
C THR A 11 2.42 98.06 -29.75
N MET A 12 3.68 98.40 -30.09
CA MET A 12 4.74 97.40 -30.36
C MET A 12 4.83 96.34 -29.25
N ILE A 13 4.55 96.71 -28.01
CA ILE A 13 4.48 95.80 -26.86
C ILE A 13 3.32 94.81 -27.00
N SER A 14 2.12 95.25 -27.38
CA SER A 14 0.99 94.35 -27.61
C SER A 14 1.28 93.36 -28.76
N LEU A 15 1.93 93.81 -29.84
CA LEU A 15 2.28 92.93 -30.95
C LEU A 15 3.30 91.85 -30.52
N VAL A 16 4.34 92.25 -29.79
CA VAL A 16 5.38 91.33 -29.28
C VAL A 16 4.78 90.32 -28.30
N VAL A 17 3.93 90.76 -27.37
CA VAL A 17 3.26 89.87 -26.42
C VAL A 17 2.34 88.87 -27.14
N THR A 18 1.57 89.31 -28.15
CA THR A 18 0.72 88.39 -28.93
C THR A 18 1.53 87.35 -29.69
N ILE A 19 2.68 87.74 -30.29
CA ILE A 19 3.58 86.80 -30.98
C ILE A 19 4.17 85.79 -29.99
N ILE A 20 4.66 86.24 -28.83
CA ILE A 20 5.21 85.35 -27.80
C ILE A 20 4.15 84.35 -27.31
N VAL A 21 2.92 84.81 -27.04
CA VAL A 21 1.81 83.95 -26.60
C VAL A 21 1.43 82.93 -27.67
N LEU A 22 1.43 83.31 -28.95
CA LEU A 22 1.17 82.38 -30.05
C LEU A 22 2.30 81.33 -30.21
N VAL A 23 3.56 81.71 -30.00
CA VAL A 23 4.70 80.77 -30.03
C VAL A 23 4.63 79.80 -28.84
N ILE A 24 4.25 80.27 -27.65
CA ILE A 24 4.04 79.42 -26.48
C ILE A 24 2.83 78.48 -26.67
N LEU A 25 1.70 78.97 -27.18
CA LEU A 25 0.52 78.14 -27.44
C LEU A 25 0.76 77.10 -28.54
N SER A 26 1.44 77.47 -29.63
CA SER A 26 1.79 76.52 -30.70
C SER A 26 2.81 75.47 -30.26
N SER A 27 3.79 75.84 -29.41
CA SER A 27 4.69 74.86 -28.78
C SER A 27 3.96 73.95 -27.78
N MET A 28 3.01 74.46 -27.00
CA MET A 28 2.22 73.62 -26.07
C MET A 28 1.25 72.66 -26.77
N VAL A 29 0.57 73.10 -27.85
CA VAL A 29 -0.35 72.27 -28.64
C VAL A 29 0.42 71.18 -29.42
N THR A 30 1.57 71.50 -29.98
CA THR A 30 2.43 70.50 -30.65
C THR A 30 3.02 69.52 -29.65
N HIS A 31 3.44 69.97 -28.46
CA HIS A 31 4.00 69.09 -27.44
C HIS A 31 2.97 68.10 -26.89
N THR A 32 1.76 68.56 -26.53
CA THR A 32 0.68 67.69 -26.02
C THR A 32 0.16 66.70 -27.07
N GLY A 33 0.04 67.12 -28.34
CA GLY A 33 -0.35 66.22 -29.44
C GLY A 33 0.72 65.17 -29.78
N ILE A 34 2.01 65.55 -29.77
CA ILE A 34 3.13 64.63 -30.04
C ILE A 34 3.29 63.61 -28.89
N SER A 35 3.13 64.02 -27.63
CA SER A 35 3.19 63.10 -26.49
C SER A 35 2.08 62.03 -26.52
N SER A 36 0.86 62.41 -26.93
CA SER A 36 -0.27 61.45 -27.09
C SER A 36 -0.02 60.43 -28.22
N ILE A 37 0.56 60.87 -29.34
CA ILE A 37 0.90 59.98 -30.48
C ILE A 37 2.08 59.07 -30.13
N LYS A 38 3.11 59.58 -29.44
CA LYS A 38 4.26 58.79 -28.98
C LYS A 38 3.81 57.67 -28.04
N ASN A 39 2.93 57.97 -27.08
CA ASN A 39 2.38 56.96 -26.17
C ASN A 39 1.57 55.90 -26.91
N THR A 40 0.69 56.30 -27.84
CA THR A 40 -0.11 55.33 -28.63
C THR A 40 0.78 54.36 -29.44
N ARG A 41 1.91 54.84 -29.99
CA ARG A 41 2.84 53.99 -30.74
C ARG A 41 3.64 53.05 -29.83
N PHE A 42 4.02 53.52 -28.65
CA PHE A 42 4.68 52.70 -27.65
C PHE A 42 3.74 51.60 -27.12
N GLU A 43 2.47 51.92 -26.87
CA GLU A 43 1.46 50.92 -26.49
C GLU A 43 1.22 49.88 -27.60
N ARG A 44 1.25 50.29 -28.87
CA ARG A 44 1.17 49.35 -29.99
C ARG A 44 2.36 48.37 -30.01
N PHE A 45 3.58 48.89 -29.83
CA PHE A 45 4.79 48.09 -29.71
C PHE A 45 4.75 47.15 -28.50
N LYS A 46 4.28 47.64 -27.35
CA LYS A 46 4.09 46.84 -26.14
C LYS A 46 3.11 45.68 -26.37
N ASN A 47 1.94 45.97 -26.96
CA ASN A 47 0.96 44.93 -27.30
C ASN A 47 1.54 43.87 -28.24
N GLU A 48 2.35 44.28 -29.22
CA GLU A 48 3.04 43.35 -30.12
C GLU A 48 3.99 42.42 -29.35
N LEU A 49 4.83 42.97 -28.48
CA LEU A 49 5.71 42.20 -27.61
C LEU A 49 4.94 41.22 -26.70
N GLU A 50 3.77 41.63 -26.17
CA GLU A 50 2.90 40.77 -25.38
C GLU A 50 2.34 39.59 -26.20
N ILE A 51 1.93 39.84 -27.45
CA ILE A 51 1.46 38.79 -28.36
C ILE A 51 2.59 37.81 -28.68
N VAL A 52 3.78 38.31 -29.03
CA VAL A 52 4.94 37.45 -29.32
C VAL A 52 5.29 36.62 -28.09
N GLN A 53 5.42 37.24 -26.91
CA GLN A 53 5.78 36.54 -25.69
C GLN A 53 4.76 35.46 -25.31
N LYS A 54 3.46 35.75 -25.43
CA LYS A 54 2.40 34.77 -25.15
C LYS A 54 2.51 33.54 -26.07
N ASN A 55 2.84 33.74 -27.34
CA ASN A 55 3.06 32.62 -28.26
C ASN A 55 4.34 31.85 -27.94
N VAL A 56 5.41 32.52 -27.53
CA VAL A 56 6.64 31.88 -27.05
C VAL A 56 6.38 30.97 -25.84
N ASP A 57 5.56 31.42 -24.89
CA ASP A 57 5.17 30.63 -23.73
C ASP A 57 4.38 29.36 -24.16
N VAL A 58 3.45 29.49 -25.13
CA VAL A 58 2.71 28.34 -25.71
C VAL A 58 3.66 27.37 -26.43
N TRP A 59 4.58 27.87 -27.25
CA TRP A 59 5.54 27.02 -27.96
C TRP A 59 6.49 26.31 -27.02
N TYR A 60 6.86 26.95 -25.92
CA TYR A 60 7.64 26.31 -24.87
C TYR A 60 6.88 25.10 -24.31
N GLU A 61 5.61 25.25 -23.93
CA GLU A 61 4.80 24.13 -23.44
C GLU A 61 4.70 22.99 -24.45
N GLN A 62 4.52 23.32 -25.74
CA GLN A 62 4.45 22.34 -26.83
C GLN A 62 5.79 21.65 -27.16
N THR A 63 6.92 22.22 -26.75
CA THR A 63 8.27 21.76 -27.12
C THR A 63 9.16 21.49 -25.92
N VAL A 64 8.61 21.45 -24.70
CA VAL A 64 9.38 21.33 -23.46
C VAL A 64 10.27 20.07 -23.45
N GLU A 65 9.81 18.97 -24.03
CA GLU A 65 10.52 17.68 -24.09
C GLU A 65 11.52 17.58 -25.26
N LYS A 66 11.51 18.57 -26.18
CA LYS A 66 12.41 18.63 -27.33
C LYS A 66 13.69 19.37 -26.95
N SER A 67 14.81 18.88 -27.44
CA SER A 67 16.06 19.65 -27.48
C SER A 67 15.95 20.81 -28.46
N THR A 68 16.83 21.81 -28.34
CA THR A 68 16.84 22.99 -29.20
C THR A 68 16.95 22.66 -30.70
N ASP A 69 17.67 21.60 -31.04
CA ASP A 69 17.85 21.15 -32.43
C ASP A 69 16.59 20.46 -33.00
N GLU A 70 15.71 19.93 -32.13
CA GLU A 70 14.45 19.27 -32.52
C GLU A 70 13.29 20.27 -32.75
N ILE A 71 13.48 21.56 -32.44
CA ILE A 71 12.44 22.60 -32.56
C ILE A 71 12.46 23.22 -33.96
N MET A 72 11.48 22.90 -34.80
CA MET A 72 11.40 23.40 -36.18
C MET A 72 10.59 24.69 -36.35
N LEU A 73 10.34 25.43 -35.25
CA LEU A 73 9.64 26.72 -35.27
C LEU A 73 10.60 27.86 -35.59
N GLY A 74 10.18 28.74 -36.51
CA GLY A 74 11.01 29.83 -37.03
C GLY A 74 12.12 29.36 -37.97
N SER A 75 12.77 30.32 -38.62
CA SER A 75 13.82 30.06 -39.58
C SER A 75 15.20 29.98 -38.90
N PRO A 76 16.14 29.15 -39.39
CA PRO A 76 17.52 29.20 -38.93
C PRO A 76 18.16 30.54 -39.31
N ILE A 77 19.01 31.06 -38.42
CA ILE A 77 19.75 32.31 -38.69
C ILE A 77 20.74 32.07 -39.83
N THR A 78 20.66 32.90 -40.87
CA THR A 78 21.53 32.81 -42.05
C THR A 78 22.97 33.24 -41.71
N ALA A 79 23.94 32.68 -42.44
CA ALA A 79 25.37 32.88 -42.14
C ALA A 79 25.80 34.36 -42.25
N ASP A 80 25.18 35.13 -43.13
CA ASP A 80 25.44 36.55 -43.38
C ASP A 80 24.92 37.46 -42.25
N ARG A 81 23.83 37.09 -41.57
CA ARG A 81 23.26 37.86 -40.44
C ARG A 81 23.78 37.39 -39.07
N LYS A 82 24.50 36.27 -39.01
CA LYS A 82 24.93 35.65 -37.73
C LYS A 82 25.77 36.59 -36.86
N THR A 83 26.74 37.30 -37.44
CA THR A 83 27.60 38.23 -36.69
C THR A 83 26.82 39.43 -36.15
N GLU A 84 25.88 39.96 -36.93
CA GLU A 84 25.00 41.07 -36.52
C GLU A 84 24.14 40.67 -35.32
N PHE A 85 23.48 39.52 -35.43
CA PHE A 85 22.59 39.00 -34.39
C PHE A 85 23.32 38.56 -33.12
N ASP A 86 24.52 38.00 -33.25
CA ASP A 86 25.34 37.61 -32.09
C ASP A 86 25.74 38.84 -31.26
N SER A 87 26.11 39.91 -31.94
CA SER A 87 26.39 41.22 -31.32
C SER A 87 25.14 41.79 -30.65
N LEU A 88 23.97 41.72 -31.31
CA LEU A 88 22.69 42.15 -30.74
C LEU A 88 22.33 41.35 -29.47
N ILE A 89 22.37 40.01 -29.53
CA ILE A 89 22.05 39.14 -28.39
C ILE A 89 22.98 39.45 -27.23
N THR A 90 24.28 39.59 -27.49
CA THR A 90 25.28 39.94 -26.46
C THR A 90 24.96 41.29 -25.82
N LYS A 91 24.60 42.30 -26.62
CA LYS A 91 24.18 43.62 -26.14
C LYS A 91 22.94 43.53 -25.27
N VAL A 92 21.90 42.81 -25.71
CA VAL A 92 20.65 42.64 -24.95
C VAL A 92 20.90 41.87 -23.66
N ALA A 93 21.73 40.83 -23.69
CA ALA A 93 22.14 40.09 -22.50
C ALA A 93 22.86 40.98 -21.48
N GLN A 94 23.72 41.90 -21.92
CA GLN A 94 24.35 42.88 -21.01
C GLN A 94 23.32 43.81 -20.37
N ILE A 95 22.31 44.27 -21.12
CA ILE A 95 21.26 45.15 -20.60
C ILE A 95 20.38 44.41 -19.58
N VAL A 96 19.93 43.20 -19.93
CA VAL A 96 18.92 42.46 -19.16
C VAL A 96 19.56 41.75 -17.97
N ASN A 97 20.65 41.00 -18.19
CA ASN A 97 21.23 40.17 -17.14
C ASN A 97 21.98 41.01 -16.08
N ASN A 98 22.61 42.14 -16.46
CA ASN A 98 23.39 43.00 -15.56
C ASN A 98 22.61 44.21 -15.02
N SER A 99 21.30 44.33 -15.28
CA SER A 99 20.47 45.34 -14.64
C SER A 99 20.50 45.14 -13.12
N GLY A 100 21.04 46.13 -12.40
CA GLY A 100 21.20 46.14 -10.94
C GLY A 100 19.96 46.62 -10.20
N ASP A 101 18.78 46.54 -10.81
CA ASP A 101 17.54 47.01 -10.21
C ASP A 101 17.04 45.96 -9.21
N GLN A 102 17.17 46.27 -7.91
CA GLN A 102 16.81 45.38 -6.80
C GLN A 102 15.29 45.23 -6.60
N ASN A 103 14.47 45.86 -7.44
CA ASN A 103 13.01 45.83 -7.37
C ASN A 103 12.30 45.30 -8.63
N SER A 104 13.02 44.78 -9.63
CA SER A 104 12.41 43.97 -10.69
C SER A 104 12.52 42.50 -10.33
N SER A 105 11.41 41.76 -10.42
CA SER A 105 11.39 40.31 -10.22
C SER A 105 12.21 39.63 -11.33
N LYS A 106 13.52 39.48 -11.11
CA LYS A 106 14.45 38.86 -12.08
C LYS A 106 14.02 37.42 -12.37
N THR A 107 13.36 37.21 -13.50
CA THR A 107 12.77 35.91 -13.90
C THR A 107 13.20 35.45 -15.31
N VAL A 108 14.00 36.24 -16.05
CA VAL A 108 14.48 35.93 -17.40
C VAL A 108 16.00 36.07 -17.48
N THR A 109 16.68 35.11 -18.12
CA THR A 109 18.11 35.18 -18.46
C THR A 109 18.29 35.04 -19.96
N VAL A 110 18.88 36.03 -20.60
CA VAL A 110 19.23 35.98 -22.03
C VAL A 110 20.53 35.19 -22.20
N LYS A 111 20.50 34.10 -22.98
CA LYS A 111 21.69 33.30 -23.29
C LYS A 111 22.42 33.91 -24.48
N THR A 112 23.75 33.86 -24.49
CA THR A 112 24.56 34.47 -25.57
C THR A 112 24.87 33.51 -26.71
N ASP A 113 24.50 32.23 -26.62
CA ASP A 113 24.72 31.26 -27.70
C ASP A 113 23.67 31.46 -28.80
N ILE A 114 24.08 32.08 -29.90
CA ILE A 114 23.24 32.33 -31.08
C ILE A 114 22.61 31.07 -31.67
N ASN A 115 23.19 29.88 -31.50
CA ASN A 115 22.63 28.65 -32.07
C ASN A 115 21.31 28.24 -31.37
N ARG A 116 21.01 28.85 -30.23
CA ARG A 116 19.74 28.67 -29.52
C ARG A 116 18.58 29.47 -30.11
N TYR A 117 18.89 30.50 -30.90
CA TYR A 117 17.90 31.44 -31.42
C TYR A 117 17.43 31.04 -32.82
N ARG A 118 16.13 31.25 -33.04
CA ARG A 118 15.47 31.14 -34.34
C ARG A 118 14.97 32.52 -34.77
N TYR A 119 14.99 32.78 -36.06
CA TYR A 119 14.50 34.02 -36.65
C TYR A 119 13.00 33.93 -36.95
N PHE A 120 12.26 35.00 -36.63
CA PHE A 120 10.84 35.14 -36.95
C PHE A 120 10.60 36.52 -37.58
N GLY A 121 10.25 36.54 -38.86
CA GLY A 121 9.75 37.72 -39.56
C GLY A 121 8.25 37.61 -39.85
N GLU A 122 7.75 38.52 -40.67
CA GLU A 122 6.33 38.59 -41.07
C GLU A 122 5.80 37.26 -41.62
N ASN A 123 6.59 36.57 -42.46
CA ASN A 123 6.20 35.29 -43.03
C ASN A 123 6.10 34.19 -41.96
N GLU A 124 7.09 34.07 -41.06
CA GLU A 124 7.07 33.06 -40.01
C GLU A 124 5.89 33.24 -39.05
N PHE A 125 5.49 34.47 -38.71
CA PHE A 125 4.31 34.71 -37.88
C PHE A 125 3.00 34.45 -38.65
N THR A 126 2.94 34.83 -39.93
CA THR A 126 1.77 34.58 -40.79
C THR A 126 1.52 33.09 -40.99
N ASP A 127 2.58 32.30 -41.23
CA ASP A 127 2.50 30.84 -41.37
C ASP A 127 2.01 30.16 -40.08
N LEU A 128 2.24 30.80 -38.92
CA LEU A 128 1.77 30.35 -37.61
C LEU A 128 0.40 30.94 -37.24
N GLN A 129 -0.25 31.68 -38.15
CA GLN A 129 -1.55 32.34 -37.95
C GLN A 129 -1.55 33.36 -36.79
N ILE A 130 -0.44 34.08 -36.63
CA ILE A 130 -0.29 35.14 -35.63
C ILE A 130 -0.32 36.49 -36.33
N ASP A 131 -1.46 37.16 -36.24
CA ASP A 131 -1.66 38.50 -36.82
C ASP A 131 -1.17 39.61 -35.88
N GLY A 132 -0.89 40.78 -36.47
CA GLY A 132 -0.60 42.00 -35.72
C GLY A 132 0.87 42.16 -35.30
N ILE A 133 1.78 41.37 -35.87
CA ILE A 133 3.23 41.47 -35.69
C ILE A 133 3.85 42.15 -36.92
N GLU A 134 4.40 43.35 -36.74
CA GLU A 134 5.06 44.10 -37.83
C GLU A 134 6.58 43.98 -37.80
N ASN A 135 7.16 43.49 -36.70
CA ASN A 135 8.60 43.48 -36.47
C ASN A 135 9.25 42.09 -36.56
N GLU A 136 10.57 42.07 -36.76
CA GLU A 136 11.38 40.85 -36.76
C GLU A 136 11.92 40.51 -35.36
N TYR A 137 11.92 39.22 -35.00
CA TYR A 137 12.33 38.73 -33.69
C TYR A 137 13.37 37.62 -33.75
N LEU A 138 14.26 37.59 -32.76
CA LEU A 138 15.08 36.44 -32.41
C LEU A 138 14.50 35.77 -31.18
N ILE A 139 14.14 34.50 -31.30
CA ILE A 139 13.43 33.78 -30.24
C ILE A 139 14.24 32.55 -29.79
N ASP A 140 14.57 32.50 -28.50
CA ASP A 140 15.01 31.28 -27.81
C ASP A 140 13.81 30.73 -27.02
N ILE A 141 13.12 29.75 -27.61
CA ILE A 141 11.91 29.15 -27.05
C ILE A 141 12.21 28.46 -25.70
N LYS A 142 13.39 27.85 -25.52
CA LYS A 142 13.75 27.14 -24.27
C LYS A 142 13.99 28.10 -23.12
N SER A 143 14.52 29.28 -23.40
CA SER A 143 14.66 30.36 -22.41
C SER A 143 13.41 31.26 -22.34
N GLN A 144 12.41 31.01 -23.21
CA GLN A 144 11.22 31.83 -23.41
C GLN A 144 11.55 33.32 -23.64
N VAL A 145 12.59 33.57 -24.44
CA VAL A 145 13.10 34.92 -24.73
C VAL A 145 12.73 35.31 -26.16
N ALA A 146 12.09 36.45 -26.34
CA ALA A 146 11.87 37.09 -27.64
C ALA A 146 12.57 38.46 -27.69
N ILE A 147 13.50 38.62 -28.63
CA ILE A 147 14.28 39.84 -28.84
C ILE A 147 13.83 40.49 -30.14
N PHE A 148 13.23 41.67 -30.05
CA PHE A 148 12.96 42.52 -31.20
C PHE A 148 14.27 43.01 -31.82
N ILE A 149 14.53 42.71 -33.09
CA ILE A 149 15.80 42.98 -33.77
C ILE A 149 16.09 44.49 -33.88
N GLY A 150 15.10 45.29 -34.25
CA GLY A 150 15.28 46.73 -34.48
C GLY A 150 15.52 47.53 -33.19
N GLY A 151 14.94 47.06 -32.09
CA GLY A 151 14.79 47.78 -30.83
C GLY A 151 13.95 49.07 -30.98
N TYR A 152 13.10 49.36 -30.00
CA TYR A 152 12.23 50.53 -29.99
C TYR A 152 12.75 51.60 -29.04
N GLU A 153 12.90 52.83 -29.51
CA GLU A 153 13.39 53.94 -28.68
C GLU A 153 12.22 54.78 -28.14
N PHE A 154 12.12 54.88 -26.82
CA PHE A 154 11.10 55.66 -26.11
C PHE A 154 11.72 56.29 -24.85
N GLU A 155 11.53 57.60 -24.67
CA GLU A 155 12.12 58.38 -23.55
C GLU A 155 13.63 58.12 -23.36
N ASP A 156 14.40 58.18 -24.45
CA ASP A 156 15.87 57.96 -24.49
C ASP A 156 16.33 56.56 -24.02
N ILE A 157 15.40 55.61 -23.90
CA ILE A 157 15.66 54.19 -23.58
C ILE A 157 15.30 53.34 -24.80
N LYS A 158 16.21 52.42 -25.17
CA LYS A 158 15.99 51.46 -26.25
C LYS A 158 15.56 50.09 -25.70
N TYR A 159 14.33 49.70 -26.03
CA TYR A 159 13.67 48.47 -25.61
C TYR A 159 13.76 47.40 -26.69
N TYR A 160 14.12 46.18 -26.31
CA TYR A 160 14.28 45.02 -27.18
C TYR A 160 13.35 43.87 -26.78
N MET A 161 12.93 43.82 -25.52
CA MET A 161 12.10 42.75 -24.98
C MET A 161 11.00 43.32 -24.08
N LEU A 162 9.95 42.52 -23.88
CA LEU A 162 8.84 42.85 -22.99
C LEU A 162 9.31 43.08 -21.55
N ASP A 163 10.27 42.29 -21.07
CA ASP A 163 10.81 42.34 -19.69
C ASP A 163 11.53 43.65 -19.34
N GLN A 164 11.81 44.51 -20.32
CA GLN A 164 12.39 45.83 -20.08
C GLN A 164 11.33 46.90 -19.77
N ILE A 165 10.05 46.61 -19.97
CA ILE A 165 8.93 47.54 -19.78
C ILE A 165 8.33 47.33 -18.37
N ARG A 166 8.13 48.42 -17.61
CA ARG A 166 7.51 48.37 -16.27
C ARG A 166 6.02 48.02 -16.36
N ASP A 167 5.48 47.41 -15.30
CA ASP A 167 4.06 47.04 -15.15
C ASP A 167 3.56 45.99 -16.16
N VAL A 168 4.45 45.13 -16.65
CA VAL A 168 4.08 43.92 -17.39
C VAL A 168 4.27 42.70 -16.49
N THR A 169 3.22 41.88 -16.35
CA THR A 169 3.27 40.60 -15.62
C THR A 169 3.42 39.44 -16.60
N ARG A 170 4.50 38.68 -16.47
CA ARG A 170 4.70 37.41 -17.19
C ARG A 170 3.78 36.34 -16.63
N GLY A 171 3.08 35.60 -17.50
CA GLY A 171 2.19 34.49 -17.14
C GLY A 171 2.87 33.11 -17.07
N GLY A 172 4.20 33.03 -17.19
CA GLY A 172 4.94 31.78 -17.37
C GLY A 172 5.91 31.47 -16.23
N SER A 173 5.84 30.24 -15.71
CA SER A 173 6.74 29.70 -14.68
C SER A 173 8.18 29.62 -15.20
N SER A 174 9.14 30.08 -14.40
CA SER A 174 10.58 29.87 -14.63
C SER A 174 10.90 28.36 -14.54
N ILE A 175 11.23 27.71 -15.66
CA ILE A 175 11.63 26.30 -15.69
C ILE A 175 12.92 26.16 -16.50
N GLY A 176 13.89 25.41 -15.97
CA GLY A 176 15.22 25.21 -16.54
C GLY A 176 15.23 24.37 -17.83
N GLU A 177 16.39 24.38 -18.50
CA GLU A 177 16.66 23.59 -19.71
C GLU A 177 16.30 22.11 -19.53
N TYR A 178 15.59 21.52 -20.50
CA TYR A 178 15.30 20.08 -20.51
C TYR A 178 16.53 19.29 -20.96
N ILE A 179 17.04 18.42 -20.10
CA ILE A 179 18.28 17.67 -20.28
C ILE A 179 17.93 16.17 -20.24
N LYS A 180 18.10 15.50 -21.38
CA LYS A 180 17.83 14.05 -21.56
C LYS A 180 18.84 13.19 -20.79
N ILE A 181 18.38 12.03 -20.35
CA ILE A 181 19.25 11.01 -19.76
C ILE A 181 20.00 10.30 -20.89
N SER A 182 21.32 10.33 -20.84
CA SER A 182 22.19 9.63 -21.79
C SER A 182 22.48 8.18 -21.38
N SER A 183 22.49 7.92 -20.08
CA SER A 183 22.70 6.60 -19.49
C SER A 183 22.29 6.62 -18.02
N PHE A 184 22.00 5.46 -17.45
CA PHE A 184 21.84 5.32 -16.02
C PHE A 184 22.20 3.91 -15.53
N SER A 185 22.47 3.79 -14.23
CA SER A 185 22.71 2.51 -13.54
C SER A 185 21.80 2.35 -12.33
N ILE A 186 21.59 1.10 -11.93
CA ILE A 186 20.66 0.67 -10.88
C ILE A 186 21.22 -0.62 -10.25
N GLU A 187 20.95 -0.81 -8.96
CA GLU A 187 21.27 -2.04 -8.23
C GLU A 187 20.66 -3.28 -8.90
N SER A 188 21.45 -4.31 -9.13
CA SER A 188 21.01 -5.47 -9.93
C SER A 188 20.19 -6.48 -9.14
N ASN A 189 20.41 -6.58 -7.83
CA ASN A 189 19.76 -7.56 -6.97
C ASN A 189 19.45 -6.95 -5.61
N ILE A 190 18.22 -7.16 -5.14
CA ILE A 190 17.74 -6.67 -3.85
C ILE A 190 17.07 -7.83 -3.11
N GLU A 191 17.41 -8.02 -1.84
CA GLU A 191 16.60 -8.84 -0.94
C GLU A 191 15.76 -7.94 -0.01
N MET A 192 14.48 -8.25 0.12
CA MET A 192 13.54 -7.55 1.01
C MET A 192 12.84 -8.54 1.93
N THR A 193 12.43 -8.09 3.11
CA THR A 193 11.49 -8.86 3.94
C THR A 193 10.07 -8.52 3.50
N TYR A 194 9.18 -9.50 3.56
CA TYR A 194 7.75 -9.28 3.39
C TYR A 194 7.24 -8.11 4.26
N LYS A 195 6.42 -7.21 3.66
CA LYS A 195 5.92 -5.93 4.20
C LYS A 195 6.95 -4.79 4.35
N ASP A 196 8.22 -5.02 4.01
CA ASP A 196 9.19 -3.93 3.99
C ASP A 196 8.94 -2.99 2.82
N LYS A 197 9.37 -1.73 3.02
CA LYS A 197 9.48 -0.73 1.97
C LYS A 197 10.94 -0.34 1.77
N ARG A 198 11.34 -0.10 0.53
CA ARG A 198 12.70 0.31 0.19
C ARG A 198 12.69 1.31 -0.95
N THR A 199 13.41 2.42 -0.80
CA THR A 199 13.66 3.34 -1.92
C THR A 199 14.84 2.84 -2.75
N ILE A 200 14.64 2.81 -4.07
CA ILE A 200 15.68 2.53 -5.07
C ILE A 200 15.98 3.81 -5.84
N ILE A 201 17.25 4.00 -6.20
CA ILE A 201 17.76 5.19 -6.87
C ILE A 201 18.48 4.76 -8.14
N ALA A 202 18.16 5.40 -9.27
CA ALA A 202 18.94 5.29 -10.49
C ALA A 202 20.00 6.38 -10.53
N ASP A 203 21.27 6.00 -10.72
CA ASP A 203 22.36 6.94 -10.97
C ASP A 203 22.33 7.36 -12.44
N ILE A 204 21.80 8.56 -12.70
CA ILE A 204 21.57 9.13 -14.04
C ILE A 204 22.78 9.95 -14.50
N LYS A 205 23.05 9.92 -15.81
CA LYS A 205 24.05 10.77 -16.46
C LYS A 205 23.44 11.51 -17.67
N PRO A 206 23.71 12.81 -17.83
CA PRO A 206 24.44 13.69 -16.89
C PRO A 206 23.64 13.91 -15.60
N GLU A 207 24.30 14.32 -14.52
CA GLU A 207 23.68 14.42 -13.18
C GLU A 207 22.59 15.49 -13.08
N ASN A 208 22.64 16.49 -13.96
CA ASN A 208 21.62 17.53 -14.09
C ASN A 208 20.49 17.18 -15.07
N ALA A 209 20.44 15.94 -15.57
CA ALA A 209 19.32 15.49 -16.39
C ALA A 209 18.00 15.59 -15.62
N ASN A 210 16.94 16.04 -16.29
CA ASN A 210 15.61 16.25 -15.72
C ASN A 210 14.51 15.49 -16.49
N GLU A 211 14.89 14.60 -17.41
CA GLU A 211 13.99 13.58 -17.93
C GLU A 211 13.54 12.64 -16.80
N GLU A 212 12.24 12.33 -16.75
CA GLU A 212 11.67 11.40 -15.77
C GLU A 212 11.89 9.94 -16.18
N LEU A 213 12.20 9.10 -15.20
CA LEU A 213 12.23 7.65 -15.38
C LEU A 213 10.85 7.02 -15.14
N THR A 214 10.56 5.99 -15.93
CA THR A 214 9.39 5.13 -15.79
C THR A 214 9.77 3.84 -15.10
N TRP A 215 8.92 3.36 -14.19
CA TRP A 215 9.17 2.19 -13.36
C TRP A 215 8.03 1.20 -13.51
N SER A 216 8.36 -0.09 -13.59
CA SER A 216 7.36 -1.16 -13.62
C SER A 216 7.86 -2.41 -12.92
N SER A 217 6.93 -3.18 -12.37
CA SER A 217 7.21 -4.49 -11.77
C SER A 217 6.67 -5.59 -12.66
N SER A 218 7.44 -6.67 -12.83
CA SER A 218 6.94 -7.88 -13.51
C SER A 218 5.86 -8.63 -12.72
N ASN A 219 5.77 -8.39 -11.41
CA ASN A 219 4.76 -8.99 -10.55
C ASN A 219 4.47 -8.08 -9.34
N THR A 220 3.39 -7.30 -9.44
CA THR A 220 2.95 -6.35 -8.40
C THR A 220 2.39 -7.03 -7.15
N GLU A 221 2.00 -8.29 -7.23
CA GLU A 221 1.58 -9.09 -6.06
C GLU A 221 2.78 -9.43 -5.16
N VAL A 222 3.99 -9.51 -5.71
CA VAL A 222 5.23 -9.73 -4.94
C VAL A 222 5.89 -8.41 -4.57
N VAL A 223 6.09 -7.51 -5.54
CA VAL A 223 6.70 -6.19 -5.33
C VAL A 223 5.96 -5.13 -6.15
N ASP A 224 5.34 -4.16 -5.49
CA ASP A 224 4.84 -2.95 -6.14
C ASP A 224 5.97 -1.91 -6.24
N VAL A 225 5.95 -1.08 -7.29
CA VAL A 225 6.93 -0.01 -7.51
C VAL A 225 6.23 1.28 -7.92
N LYS A 226 6.57 2.37 -7.24
CA LYS A 226 6.02 3.71 -7.53
C LYS A 226 7.12 4.74 -7.56
N GLY A 227 7.16 5.56 -8.61
CA GLY A 227 8.06 6.71 -8.67
C GLY A 227 7.80 7.67 -7.51
N VAL A 228 8.86 8.28 -6.98
CA VAL A 228 8.76 9.24 -5.87
C VAL A 228 8.41 10.62 -6.43
N THR A 229 7.29 11.19 -6.00
CA THR A 229 6.87 12.54 -6.44
C THR A 229 7.94 13.58 -6.13
N GLY A 230 8.31 14.39 -7.12
CA GLY A 230 9.35 15.42 -6.98
C GLY A 230 10.78 14.90 -7.16
N SER A 231 10.97 13.63 -7.50
CA SER A 231 12.24 13.06 -7.94
C SER A 231 12.09 12.43 -9.33
N ASN A 232 13.09 12.61 -10.19
CA ASN A 232 13.10 12.05 -11.54
C ASN A 232 13.80 10.67 -11.62
N ASN A 233 14.48 10.24 -10.55
CA ASN A 233 15.32 9.05 -10.56
C ASN A 233 15.11 8.08 -9.37
N MET A 234 14.07 8.30 -8.54
CA MET A 234 13.79 7.47 -7.37
C MET A 234 12.44 6.76 -7.47
N ALA A 235 12.38 5.56 -6.92
CA ALA A 235 11.13 4.82 -6.74
C ALA A 235 11.07 4.13 -5.37
N GLU A 236 9.86 3.99 -4.82
CA GLU A 236 9.58 3.16 -3.64
C GLU A 236 9.15 1.77 -4.08
N LEU A 237 9.83 0.75 -3.56
CA LEU A 237 9.46 -0.65 -3.63
C LEU A 237 8.66 -1.03 -2.39
N THR A 238 7.53 -1.72 -2.57
CA THR A 238 6.74 -2.29 -1.46
C THR A 238 6.66 -3.81 -1.63
N ALA A 239 7.16 -4.56 -0.65
CA ALA A 239 7.14 -6.02 -0.66
C ALA A 239 5.78 -6.56 -0.19
N ASN A 240 5.00 -7.11 -1.14
CA ASN A 240 3.61 -7.52 -0.95
C ASN A 240 3.41 -9.02 -0.76
N ASP A 241 4.33 -9.86 -1.23
CA ASP A 241 4.32 -11.30 -0.94
C ASP A 241 5.71 -11.93 -1.15
N GLN A 242 5.89 -13.17 -0.70
CA GLN A 242 7.10 -13.94 -0.94
C GLN A 242 7.25 -14.29 -2.42
N GLY A 243 8.44 -14.06 -2.96
CA GLY A 243 8.70 -14.42 -4.35
C GLY A 243 9.85 -13.63 -4.96
N THR A 244 9.85 -13.53 -6.28
CA THR A 244 10.82 -12.71 -7.01
C THR A 244 10.09 -11.92 -8.10
N ALA A 245 10.42 -10.64 -8.22
CA ALA A 245 9.95 -9.75 -9.28
C ALA A 245 11.14 -9.04 -9.93
N LEU A 246 11.01 -8.72 -11.22
CA LEU A 246 11.94 -7.84 -11.92
C LEU A 246 11.36 -6.43 -11.94
N ILE A 247 12.09 -5.49 -11.36
CA ILE A 247 11.79 -4.07 -11.48
C ILE A 247 12.51 -3.54 -12.71
N ARG A 248 11.73 -3.05 -13.67
CA ARG A 248 12.24 -2.41 -14.90
C ARG A 248 12.17 -0.92 -14.74
N VAL A 249 13.28 -0.26 -15.08
CA VAL A 249 13.38 1.19 -15.16
C VAL A 249 13.79 1.58 -16.56
N SER A 250 13.11 2.58 -17.11
CA SER A 250 13.36 3.09 -18.45
C SER A 250 13.24 4.60 -18.53
N ASN A 251 14.01 5.21 -19.42
CA ASN A 251 13.78 6.59 -19.80
C ASN A 251 12.47 6.71 -20.61
N LYS A 252 11.98 7.94 -20.82
CA LYS A 252 10.63 8.15 -21.39
C LYS A 252 10.48 7.60 -22.81
N SER A 253 11.57 7.63 -23.59
CA SER A 253 11.58 7.10 -24.96
C SER A 253 11.83 5.59 -25.06
N LEU A 254 12.00 4.89 -23.93
CA LEU A 254 12.26 3.45 -23.84
C LEU A 254 13.54 2.99 -24.57
N THR A 255 14.49 3.91 -24.80
CA THR A 255 15.76 3.59 -25.47
C THR A 255 16.82 3.07 -24.50
N ILE A 256 16.70 3.41 -23.21
CA ILE A 256 17.60 2.95 -22.15
C ILE A 256 16.75 2.21 -21.12
N ILE A 257 17.01 0.92 -20.95
CA ILE A 257 16.28 0.04 -20.03
C ILE A 257 17.27 -0.70 -19.14
N LYS A 258 16.99 -0.75 -17.83
CA LYS A 258 17.71 -1.58 -16.87
C LYS A 258 16.74 -2.35 -16.00
N GLU A 259 17.22 -3.46 -15.44
CA GLU A 259 16.43 -4.34 -14.58
C GLU A 259 17.12 -4.56 -13.24
N CYS A 260 16.31 -4.66 -12.19
CA CYS A 260 16.70 -5.04 -10.84
C CYS A 260 15.88 -6.27 -10.43
N LYS A 261 16.55 -7.35 -10.01
CA LYS A 261 15.89 -8.53 -9.45
C LYS A 261 15.63 -8.32 -7.97
N VAL A 262 14.37 -8.28 -7.57
CA VAL A 262 13.97 -8.16 -6.17
C VAL A 262 13.45 -9.50 -5.68
N THR A 263 14.04 -10.05 -4.63
CA THR A 263 13.60 -11.28 -3.97
C THR A 263 13.05 -10.93 -2.59
N VAL A 264 11.77 -11.23 -2.37
CA VAL A 264 11.09 -11.04 -1.08
C VAL A 264 11.04 -12.35 -0.32
N LYS A 265 11.48 -12.32 0.94
CA LYS A 265 11.43 -13.48 1.85
C LYS A 265 10.52 -13.19 3.04
N LYS A 266 9.67 -14.14 3.42
CA LYS A 266 8.99 -14.12 4.73
C LYS A 266 9.95 -14.58 5.82
N LYS A 267 9.75 -14.09 7.04
CA LYS A 267 10.54 -14.52 8.20
C LYS A 267 10.25 -15.99 8.49
N LEU A 268 11.29 -16.76 8.81
CA LEU A 268 11.10 -18.13 9.32
C LEU A 268 10.54 -18.06 10.74
N VAL A 269 9.48 -18.81 11.03
CA VAL A 269 8.87 -18.83 12.36
C VAL A 269 9.87 -19.23 13.45
N THR A 270 10.84 -20.08 13.11
CA THR A 270 11.88 -20.56 14.03
C THR A 270 12.84 -19.46 14.49
N THR A 271 12.86 -18.29 13.84
CA THR A 271 13.70 -17.15 14.26
C THR A 271 12.98 -16.23 15.25
N LEU A 272 11.68 -16.41 15.47
CA LEU A 272 10.86 -15.55 16.34
C LEU A 272 10.95 -15.96 17.82
N THR A 273 12.16 -16.12 18.35
CA THR A 273 12.42 -16.63 19.71
C THR A 273 12.19 -15.61 20.83
N ALA A 274 12.08 -14.32 20.49
CA ALA A 274 11.67 -13.26 21.42
C ALA A 274 10.14 -13.09 21.43
N PHE A 275 9.58 -12.50 22.49
CA PHE A 275 8.17 -12.14 22.51
C PHE A 275 7.90 -11.00 21.50
N GLN A 276 6.90 -11.20 20.64
CA GLN A 276 6.61 -10.24 19.58
C GLN A 276 5.82 -9.04 20.12
N SER A 277 6.25 -7.82 19.78
CA SER A 277 5.54 -6.57 20.16
C SER A 277 4.27 -6.33 19.35
N GLU A 278 4.14 -7.00 18.21
CA GLU A 278 3.02 -6.95 17.28
C GLU A 278 2.80 -8.33 16.63
N LYS A 279 1.71 -8.47 15.86
CA LYS A 279 1.44 -9.68 15.09
C LYS A 279 2.48 -9.82 13.97
N VAL A 280 3.12 -10.97 13.86
CA VAL A 280 4.11 -11.27 12.82
C VAL A 280 3.62 -12.40 11.92
N GLU A 281 3.63 -12.15 10.61
CA GLU A 281 3.41 -13.17 9.60
C GLU A 281 4.75 -13.81 9.23
N ALA A 282 4.80 -15.13 9.32
CA ALA A 282 5.98 -15.93 9.15
C ALA A 282 5.67 -17.17 8.31
N VAL A 283 6.71 -17.91 7.96
CA VAL A 283 6.59 -19.20 7.30
C VAL A 283 7.41 -20.27 8.02
N ASP A 284 7.03 -21.53 7.88
CA ASP A 284 7.94 -22.62 8.23
C ASP A 284 9.00 -22.80 7.13
N ARG A 285 9.91 -23.77 7.31
CA ARG A 285 10.98 -24.01 6.33
C ARG A 285 10.50 -24.47 4.95
N TYR A 286 9.24 -24.88 4.81
CA TYR A 286 8.64 -25.32 3.56
C TYR A 286 7.74 -24.24 2.94
N GLY A 287 7.60 -23.08 3.59
CA GLY A 287 6.82 -21.96 3.07
C GLY A 287 5.35 -21.96 3.54
N ASN A 288 4.95 -22.87 4.44
CA ASN A 288 3.60 -22.82 5.01
C ASN A 288 3.44 -21.55 5.85
N CYS A 289 2.29 -20.87 5.73
CA CYS A 289 2.04 -19.65 6.48
C CYS A 289 1.75 -19.94 7.97
N ILE A 290 2.32 -19.12 8.85
CA ILE A 290 2.06 -19.10 10.29
C ILE A 290 1.94 -17.65 10.73
N VAL A 291 1.04 -17.37 11.66
CA VAL A 291 0.85 -16.03 12.22
C VAL A 291 1.16 -16.07 13.71
N VAL A 292 2.28 -15.48 14.15
CA VAL A 292 2.62 -15.37 15.57
C VAL A 292 1.96 -14.11 16.15
N PRO A 293 1.05 -14.22 17.13
CA PRO A 293 0.40 -13.06 17.70
C PRO A 293 1.32 -12.22 18.58
N LYS A 294 0.89 -10.98 18.86
CA LYS A 294 1.53 -10.12 19.86
C LYS A 294 1.57 -10.82 21.22
N GLY A 295 2.72 -10.71 21.91
CA GLY A 295 2.93 -11.29 23.24
C GLY A 295 3.31 -12.78 23.23
N PHE A 296 3.50 -13.37 22.05
CA PHE A 296 3.95 -14.76 21.91
C PHE A 296 5.35 -14.84 21.30
N ARG A 297 6.03 -15.96 21.54
CA ARG A 297 7.30 -16.34 20.89
C ARG A 297 7.21 -17.76 20.36
N TYR A 298 8.07 -18.08 19.40
CA TYR A 298 8.31 -19.45 18.96
C TYR A 298 9.04 -20.28 20.02
N VAL A 299 8.68 -21.56 20.17
CA VAL A 299 9.32 -22.50 21.11
C VAL A 299 9.86 -23.76 20.44
N GLU A 300 9.05 -24.47 19.64
CA GLU A 300 9.43 -25.78 19.09
C GLU A 300 8.66 -26.10 17.81
N GLY A 301 9.13 -27.09 17.04
CA GLY A 301 8.55 -27.51 15.78
C GLY A 301 9.10 -26.69 14.63
N ASP A 302 9.80 -27.30 13.69
CA ASP A 302 10.46 -26.60 12.58
C ASP A 302 9.64 -26.62 11.29
N ASN A 303 8.54 -27.38 11.28
CA ASN A 303 7.58 -27.51 10.21
C ASN A 303 6.22 -27.96 10.75
N ILE A 304 5.20 -27.89 9.89
CA ILE A 304 3.85 -28.34 10.22
C ILE A 304 3.77 -29.78 10.75
N LYS A 305 4.53 -30.78 10.28
CA LYS A 305 4.43 -32.17 10.78
C LYS A 305 4.93 -32.27 12.22
N ASN A 306 5.96 -31.51 12.55
CA ASN A 306 6.51 -31.47 13.90
C ASN A 306 5.67 -30.58 14.84
N GLY A 307 4.67 -29.85 14.32
CA GLY A 307 3.77 -28.99 15.06
C GLY A 307 4.46 -27.73 15.58
N ILE A 308 4.19 -26.59 14.96
CA ILE A 308 4.76 -25.29 15.35
C ILE A 308 4.14 -24.85 16.67
N VAL A 309 4.96 -24.70 17.71
CA VAL A 309 4.55 -24.30 19.05
C VAL A 309 4.93 -22.85 19.32
N ILE A 310 3.97 -22.10 19.83
CA ILE A 310 4.18 -20.76 20.39
C ILE A 310 3.86 -20.74 21.89
N GLU A 311 4.44 -19.78 22.59
CA GLU A 311 4.29 -19.59 24.04
C GLU A 311 4.16 -18.11 24.40
N ASP A 312 3.30 -17.80 25.37
CA ASP A 312 3.16 -16.45 25.94
C ASP A 312 4.08 -16.22 27.16
N GLU A 313 4.07 -15.00 27.71
CA GLU A 313 4.88 -14.64 28.89
C GLU A 313 4.52 -15.43 30.17
N GLU A 314 3.32 -16.02 30.24
CA GLU A 314 2.87 -16.84 31.37
C GLU A 314 3.20 -18.34 31.18
N GLY A 315 3.79 -18.71 30.05
CA GLY A 315 4.17 -20.07 29.68
C GLY A 315 3.01 -20.91 29.14
N ASN A 316 1.92 -20.29 28.68
CA ASN A 316 0.84 -20.98 27.99
C ASN A 316 1.26 -21.33 26.56
N GLN A 317 1.07 -22.58 26.16
CA GLN A 317 1.55 -23.09 24.87
C GLN A 317 0.42 -23.49 23.94
N PHE A 318 0.60 -23.18 22.66
CA PHE A 318 -0.34 -23.48 21.59
C PHE A 318 0.36 -24.03 20.36
N VAL A 319 -0.30 -24.93 19.66
CA VAL A 319 0.16 -25.56 18.42
C VAL A 319 -0.61 -24.96 17.25
N TRP A 320 0.09 -24.60 16.17
CA TRP A 320 -0.54 -24.15 14.93
C TRP A 320 -1.19 -25.32 14.17
N ILE A 321 -2.47 -25.17 13.83
CA ILE A 321 -3.21 -26.07 12.95
C ILE A 321 -3.33 -25.40 11.57
N PRO A 322 -2.63 -25.91 10.55
CA PRO A 322 -2.71 -25.34 9.22
C PRO A 322 -4.04 -25.70 8.54
N VAL A 323 -4.61 -24.75 7.81
CA VAL A 323 -5.85 -24.94 7.03
C VAL A 323 -5.63 -24.44 5.61
N SER A 324 -5.91 -25.30 4.64
CA SER A 324 -5.83 -24.99 3.22
C SER A 324 -6.99 -24.09 2.79
N ASN A 325 -8.22 -24.54 3.06
CA ASN A 325 -9.42 -23.84 2.62
C ASN A 325 -10.62 -24.11 3.54
N ILE A 326 -11.64 -23.27 3.45
CA ILE A 326 -12.94 -23.43 4.10
C ILE A 326 -14.01 -24.01 3.16
N SER A 327 -13.76 -23.99 1.84
CA SER A 327 -14.64 -24.51 0.79
C SER A 327 -13.89 -25.51 -0.10
N SER A 328 -14.60 -26.50 -0.64
CA SER A 328 -14.08 -27.43 -1.64
C SER A 328 -14.08 -26.86 -3.07
N SER A 329 -14.70 -25.70 -3.28
CA SER A 329 -14.77 -25.06 -4.60
C SER A 329 -13.43 -24.52 -5.09
N ASP A 330 -12.47 -24.33 -4.18
CA ASP A 330 -11.14 -23.84 -4.48
C ASP A 330 -10.09 -24.78 -3.90
N VAL A 331 -9.52 -25.60 -4.78
CA VAL A 331 -8.43 -26.55 -4.47
C VAL A 331 -7.15 -26.12 -5.17
N SER A 332 -6.96 -24.81 -5.35
CA SER A 332 -5.76 -24.25 -5.96
C SER A 332 -4.49 -24.70 -5.23
N ASN A 333 -3.46 -25.01 -6.02
CA ASN A 333 -2.19 -25.54 -5.52
C ASN A 333 -1.46 -24.60 -4.55
N GLU A 334 -1.79 -23.31 -4.56
CA GLU A 334 -1.24 -22.25 -3.73
C GLU A 334 -1.76 -22.29 -2.28
N LYS A 335 -2.94 -22.90 -2.07
CA LYS A 335 -3.55 -23.08 -0.74
C LYS A 335 -3.17 -24.40 -0.08
N ASN A 336 -2.44 -25.27 -0.78
CA ASN A 336 -2.04 -26.56 -0.25
C ASN A 336 -1.08 -26.40 0.92
N VAL A 337 -1.27 -27.26 1.92
CA VAL A 337 -0.33 -27.42 3.02
C VAL A 337 0.83 -28.29 2.51
N LEU A 338 2.05 -27.77 2.62
CA LEU A 338 3.27 -28.38 2.11
C LEU A 338 3.95 -29.22 3.17
N ASN A 339 4.19 -30.49 2.87
CA ASN A 339 4.83 -31.41 3.79
C ASN A 339 6.35 -31.46 3.60
N TYR A 340 7.05 -32.10 4.54
CA TYR A 340 8.51 -32.14 4.58
C TYR A 340 9.16 -32.86 3.39
N ASP A 341 8.42 -33.76 2.75
CA ASP A 341 8.80 -34.52 1.55
C ASP A 341 8.39 -33.82 0.25
N GLY A 342 7.85 -32.60 0.33
CA GLY A 342 7.35 -31.83 -0.80
C GLY A 342 5.96 -32.25 -1.28
N SER A 343 5.33 -33.26 -0.66
CA SER A 343 3.93 -33.61 -0.94
C SER A 343 2.98 -32.51 -0.47
N LYS A 344 1.85 -32.41 -1.15
CA LYS A 344 0.83 -31.38 -0.94
C LYS A 344 -0.43 -32.01 -0.39
N PHE A 345 -0.98 -31.44 0.67
CA PHE A 345 -2.22 -31.90 1.27
C PHE A 345 -3.25 -30.78 1.33
N LEU A 346 -4.52 -31.18 1.19
CA LEU A 346 -5.66 -30.34 1.49
C LEU A 346 -6.17 -30.68 2.88
N ILE A 347 -6.17 -29.69 3.77
CA ILE A 347 -6.81 -29.74 5.07
C ILE A 347 -7.91 -28.68 5.06
N PHE A 348 -9.16 -29.11 5.07
CA PHE A 348 -10.28 -28.18 5.08
C PHE A 348 -10.68 -27.87 6.52
N LEU A 349 -11.08 -26.62 6.80
CA LEU A 349 -11.80 -26.35 8.03
C LEU A 349 -13.20 -26.97 7.91
N GLY A 350 -13.48 -27.97 8.73
CA GLY A 350 -14.72 -28.73 8.59
C GLY A 350 -15.05 -29.59 9.81
N ARG A 351 -16.28 -30.09 9.82
CA ARG A 351 -16.75 -31.16 10.71
C ARG A 351 -16.67 -32.46 9.93
N TYR A 352 -15.89 -33.40 10.44
CA TYR A 352 -15.56 -34.63 9.74
C TYR A 352 -16.25 -35.83 10.37
N ASN A 353 -16.50 -36.85 9.56
CA ASN A 353 -17.07 -38.12 9.98
C ASN A 353 -16.32 -39.30 9.35
N LYS A 354 -16.50 -40.50 9.92
CA LYS A 354 -16.01 -41.76 9.38
C LYS A 354 -17.03 -42.29 8.37
N LEU A 355 -16.63 -42.37 7.11
CA LEU A 355 -17.44 -43.00 6.07
C LEU A 355 -17.40 -44.53 6.19
N SER A 356 -18.34 -45.21 5.53
CA SER A 356 -18.47 -46.69 5.58
C SER A 356 -17.24 -47.44 5.06
N ASN A 357 -16.46 -46.82 4.18
CA ASN A 357 -15.17 -47.32 3.67
C ASN A 357 -14.00 -47.10 4.65
N GLY A 358 -14.26 -46.55 5.84
CA GLY A 358 -13.25 -46.21 6.85
C GLY A 358 -12.54 -44.87 6.65
N SER A 359 -12.79 -44.15 5.55
CA SER A 359 -12.14 -42.85 5.32
C SER A 359 -12.72 -41.76 6.22
N PHE A 360 -11.85 -40.89 6.72
CA PHE A 360 -12.24 -39.69 7.44
C PHE A 360 -12.44 -38.55 6.43
N SER A 361 -13.61 -37.93 6.40
CA SER A 361 -13.96 -36.93 5.38
C SER A 361 -14.93 -35.87 5.92
N PRO A 362 -14.91 -34.64 5.37
CA PRO A 362 -15.79 -33.58 5.83
C PRO A 362 -17.23 -33.90 5.47
N GLU A 363 -18.12 -33.83 6.46
CA GLU A 363 -19.58 -33.91 6.28
C GLU A 363 -20.20 -32.51 6.23
N GLN A 364 -19.55 -31.53 6.89
CA GLN A 364 -19.88 -30.11 6.76
C GLN A 364 -18.59 -29.28 6.68
N LEU A 365 -18.42 -28.55 5.59
CA LEU A 365 -17.33 -27.57 5.42
C LEU A 365 -17.70 -26.24 6.07
N ALA A 366 -16.69 -25.49 6.51
CA ALA A 366 -16.88 -24.21 7.16
C ALA A 366 -17.52 -23.13 6.26
N SER A 367 -17.39 -23.22 4.93
CA SER A 367 -18.09 -22.32 4.02
C SER A 367 -19.63 -22.40 4.13
N ASP A 368 -20.14 -23.53 4.61
CA ASP A 368 -21.57 -23.84 4.77
C ASP A 368 -21.98 -23.91 6.25
N TYR A 369 -21.26 -23.24 7.15
CA TYR A 369 -21.46 -23.37 8.58
C TYR A 369 -22.89 -23.02 9.05
N SER A 370 -23.53 -22.06 8.38
CA SER A 370 -24.89 -21.59 8.67
C SER A 370 -25.98 -22.64 8.43
N LYS A 371 -25.68 -23.72 7.68
CA LYS A 371 -26.60 -24.84 7.49
C LYS A 371 -26.77 -25.67 8.77
N GLU A 372 -25.79 -25.62 9.69
CA GLU A 372 -25.82 -26.32 10.98
C GLU A 372 -26.23 -27.80 10.85
N SER A 373 -25.63 -28.51 9.89
CA SER A 373 -25.96 -29.89 9.53
C SER A 373 -25.82 -30.85 10.71
N GLU A 374 -26.71 -31.84 10.79
CA GLU A 374 -26.64 -32.90 11.79
C GLU A 374 -25.64 -33.98 11.35
N LEU A 375 -24.61 -34.23 12.17
CA LEU A 375 -23.72 -35.38 12.03
C LEU A 375 -24.22 -36.49 12.94
N THR A 376 -24.45 -37.68 12.40
CA THR A 376 -24.89 -38.84 13.20
C THR A 376 -23.71 -39.73 13.55
N ILE A 377 -23.44 -39.90 14.85
CA ILE A 377 -22.36 -40.74 15.40
C ILE A 377 -22.97 -41.56 16.53
N ASP A 378 -22.81 -42.89 16.48
CA ASP A 378 -23.36 -43.83 17.48
C ASP A 378 -24.87 -43.62 17.77
N ASN A 379 -25.66 -43.41 16.72
CA ASN A 379 -27.10 -43.10 16.76
C ASN A 379 -27.48 -41.79 17.49
N ILE A 380 -26.51 -40.92 17.76
CA ILE A 380 -26.74 -39.59 18.33
C ILE A 380 -26.43 -38.54 17.26
N LYS A 381 -27.27 -37.52 17.17
CA LYS A 381 -27.11 -36.41 16.23
C LYS A 381 -26.40 -35.25 16.92
N TYR A 382 -25.42 -34.69 16.23
CA TYR A 382 -24.58 -33.60 16.72
C TYR A 382 -24.57 -32.45 15.71
N ARG A 383 -24.65 -31.20 16.19
CA ARG A 383 -24.55 -30.00 15.35
C ARG A 383 -23.77 -28.90 16.05
N GLU A 384 -22.98 -28.16 15.29
CA GLU A 384 -22.44 -26.88 15.77
C GLU A 384 -23.49 -25.80 15.51
N ILE A 385 -23.97 -25.15 16.56
CA ILE A 385 -24.92 -24.04 16.43
C ILE A 385 -24.12 -22.79 16.10
N SER A 386 -24.50 -22.11 15.02
CA SER A 386 -23.85 -20.91 14.50
C SER A 386 -24.18 -19.65 15.29
N THR A 387 -25.31 -19.66 15.99
CA THR A 387 -25.74 -18.56 16.86
C THR A 387 -25.11 -18.67 18.25
N SER A 388 -24.51 -17.57 18.70
CA SER A 388 -23.81 -17.49 19.97
C SER A 388 -24.78 -17.53 21.17
N SER A 389 -24.43 -18.33 22.17
CA SER A 389 -25.18 -18.47 23.41
C SER A 389 -24.23 -18.87 24.55
N GLN A 390 -24.44 -18.28 25.74
CA GLN A 390 -23.78 -18.71 26.98
C GLN A 390 -24.40 -20.00 27.55
N GLY A 391 -25.45 -20.52 26.93
CA GLY A 391 -26.23 -21.66 27.42
C GLY A 391 -27.08 -21.32 28.65
N THR A 392 -27.83 -22.32 29.12
CA THR A 392 -28.69 -22.22 30.31
C THR A 392 -28.59 -23.50 31.12
N SER A 393 -28.43 -23.37 32.44
CA SER A 393 -28.39 -24.53 33.33
C SER A 393 -29.74 -25.25 33.42
N GLY A 394 -29.69 -26.57 33.44
CA GLY A 394 -30.84 -27.46 33.58
C GLY A 394 -30.43 -28.94 33.51
N SER A 395 -31.11 -29.78 34.27
CA SER A 395 -30.90 -31.24 34.27
C SER A 395 -31.55 -31.90 33.06
N GLY A 396 -30.92 -32.97 32.57
CA GLY A 396 -31.35 -33.63 31.33
C GLY A 396 -31.47 -32.62 30.18
N ASN A 397 -32.64 -32.58 29.54
CA ASN A 397 -32.91 -31.74 28.37
C ASN A 397 -33.44 -30.33 28.67
N SER A 398 -33.61 -29.96 29.95
CA SER A 398 -34.14 -28.65 30.33
C SER A 398 -33.12 -27.51 30.16
N GLY A 399 -31.82 -27.83 30.14
CA GLY A 399 -30.74 -26.88 29.89
C GLY A 399 -30.40 -26.72 28.41
N ASN A 400 -29.63 -25.68 28.09
CA ASN A 400 -29.04 -25.44 26.77
C ASN A 400 -27.52 -25.34 26.85
N ASN A 401 -26.85 -25.97 25.89
CA ASN A 401 -25.39 -25.95 25.75
C ASN A 401 -24.88 -24.53 25.46
N ALA A 402 -23.68 -24.18 25.93
CA ALA A 402 -22.99 -23.00 25.41
C ALA A 402 -22.47 -23.30 24.00
N THR A 403 -22.71 -22.39 23.06
CA THR A 403 -22.32 -22.51 21.65
C THR A 403 -21.08 -21.67 21.38
N ALA A 404 -20.44 -21.79 20.22
CA ALA A 404 -19.28 -20.96 19.87
C ALA A 404 -19.60 -19.46 19.98
N PHE A 405 -18.67 -18.68 20.54
CA PHE A 405 -18.89 -17.26 20.85
C PHE A 405 -19.09 -16.43 19.58
N ASP A 406 -18.26 -16.67 18.57
CA ASP A 406 -18.31 -16.04 17.26
C ASP A 406 -17.77 -17.02 16.21
N LEU A 407 -18.62 -17.97 15.79
CA LEU A 407 -18.23 -19.00 14.82
C LEU A 407 -17.83 -18.39 13.47
N ASN A 408 -18.53 -17.34 13.03
CA ASN A 408 -18.23 -16.64 11.79
C ASN A 408 -16.87 -15.93 11.86
N GLY A 409 -16.58 -15.26 12.97
CA GLY A 409 -15.28 -14.61 13.19
C GLY A 409 -14.13 -15.61 13.28
N PHE A 410 -14.34 -16.78 13.92
CA PHE A 410 -13.37 -17.88 13.89
C PHE A 410 -13.08 -18.34 12.46
N ILE A 411 -14.12 -18.65 11.67
CA ILE A 411 -13.97 -19.13 10.29
C ILE A 411 -13.26 -18.08 9.42
N SER A 412 -13.68 -16.81 9.52
CA SER A 412 -13.08 -15.70 8.78
C SER A 412 -11.62 -15.48 9.15
N SER A 413 -11.26 -15.67 10.42
CA SER A 413 -9.88 -15.59 10.89
C SER A 413 -9.04 -16.73 10.32
N VAL A 414 -9.55 -17.96 10.32
CA VAL A 414 -8.86 -19.12 9.75
C VAL A 414 -8.65 -18.95 8.25
N GLU A 415 -9.66 -18.48 7.50
CA GLU A 415 -9.55 -18.26 6.06
C GLU A 415 -8.47 -17.22 5.70
N LYS A 416 -8.43 -16.12 6.46
CA LYS A 416 -7.44 -15.04 6.29
C LYS A 416 -6.04 -15.50 6.66
N ASN A 417 -5.89 -16.16 7.80
CA ASN A 417 -4.58 -16.48 8.39
C ASN A 417 -4.06 -17.89 8.06
N LYS A 418 -4.83 -18.69 7.30
CA LYS A 418 -4.49 -20.06 6.85
C LYS A 418 -4.30 -21.07 8.00
N GLY A 419 -4.95 -20.82 9.12
CA GLY A 419 -4.88 -21.69 10.30
C GLY A 419 -5.37 -21.03 11.58
N PHE A 420 -5.31 -21.80 12.66
CA PHE A 420 -5.63 -21.37 14.02
C PHE A 420 -4.71 -22.07 15.01
N TYR A 421 -4.77 -21.65 16.27
CA TYR A 421 -4.03 -22.24 17.36
C TYR A 421 -4.90 -23.17 18.22
N TYR A 422 -4.32 -24.31 18.56
CA TYR A 422 -4.91 -25.33 19.40
C TYR A 422 -4.10 -25.42 20.69
N ALA A 423 -4.73 -25.34 21.86
CA ALA A 423 -3.99 -25.44 23.12
C ALA A 423 -3.22 -26.79 23.16
N ARG A 424 -1.92 -26.69 23.47
CA ARG A 424 -0.99 -27.83 23.42
C ARG A 424 -1.39 -28.93 24.41
N TYR A 425 -1.98 -28.54 25.54
CA TYR A 425 -2.36 -29.37 26.67
C TYR A 425 -3.82 -29.14 27.05
N GLU A 426 -4.44 -30.06 27.79
CA GLU A 426 -5.72 -29.81 28.44
C GLU A 426 -5.62 -28.60 29.38
N ALA A 427 -6.73 -27.90 29.55
CA ALA A 427 -6.76 -26.71 30.37
C ALA A 427 -6.43 -27.05 31.83
N SER A 428 -5.53 -26.27 32.43
CA SER A 428 -5.25 -26.25 33.87
C SER A 428 -5.76 -24.95 34.48
N LYS A 429 -5.99 -24.96 35.80
CA LYS A 429 -6.52 -23.81 36.53
C LYS A 429 -5.39 -22.89 37.01
N GLY A 430 -5.33 -21.67 36.48
CA GLY A 430 -4.44 -20.63 36.99
C GLY A 430 -4.89 -20.08 38.35
N SER A 431 -3.96 -19.50 39.11
CA SER A 431 -4.25 -18.82 40.37
C SER A 431 -5.14 -17.58 40.19
N ASP A 432 -5.14 -17.00 38.99
CA ASP A 432 -6.02 -15.92 38.54
C ASP A 432 -7.43 -16.40 38.15
N GLY A 433 -7.70 -17.70 38.26
CA GLY A 433 -8.97 -18.29 37.89
C GLY A 433 -9.23 -18.36 36.39
N LYS A 434 -8.18 -18.22 35.56
CA LYS A 434 -8.22 -18.39 34.10
C LYS A 434 -7.68 -19.76 33.68
N ALA A 435 -8.07 -20.20 32.49
CA ALA A 435 -7.53 -21.41 31.89
C ALA A 435 -6.06 -21.19 31.49
N LYS A 436 -5.23 -22.23 31.64
CA LYS A 436 -3.82 -22.25 31.25
C LYS A 436 -3.52 -23.50 30.44
N SER A 437 -2.72 -23.40 29.38
CA SER A 437 -2.27 -24.53 28.57
C SER A 437 -0.80 -24.82 28.87
N LYS A 438 -0.52 -25.65 29.88
CA LYS A 438 0.83 -25.88 30.40
C LYS A 438 1.06 -27.36 30.68
N ALA A 439 2.29 -27.82 30.47
CA ALA A 439 2.70 -29.17 30.81
C ALA A 439 2.77 -29.41 32.33
N ASN A 440 2.65 -30.67 32.74
CA ASN A 440 2.84 -31.14 34.11
C ASN A 440 1.93 -30.43 35.13
N GLN A 441 0.73 -30.06 34.72
CA GLN A 441 -0.30 -29.47 35.58
C GLN A 441 -1.43 -30.48 35.84
N ASN A 442 -2.20 -30.24 36.89
CA ASN A 442 -3.47 -30.95 37.04
C ASN A 442 -4.46 -30.36 36.03
N ALA A 443 -5.08 -31.23 35.23
CA ALA A 443 -6.16 -30.84 34.34
C ALA A 443 -7.33 -30.26 35.16
N TRP A 444 -7.99 -29.24 34.61
CA TRP A 444 -9.11 -28.58 35.24
C TRP A 444 -10.37 -29.41 35.00
N THR A 445 -10.75 -30.19 36.00
CA THR A 445 -11.92 -31.07 35.99
C THR A 445 -12.99 -30.61 36.97
N GLY A 446 -14.10 -31.33 37.06
CA GLY A 446 -15.18 -31.01 38.01
C GLY A 446 -15.90 -29.71 37.67
N ILE A 447 -15.90 -29.34 36.39
CA ILE A 447 -16.45 -28.11 35.81
C ILE A 447 -17.56 -28.46 34.81
N THR A 448 -18.60 -27.64 34.75
CA THR A 448 -19.66 -27.76 33.75
C THR A 448 -19.20 -27.24 32.38
N GLN A 449 -19.90 -27.62 31.32
CA GLN A 449 -19.61 -27.11 29.97
C GLN A 449 -19.76 -25.58 29.88
N LEU A 450 -20.77 -25.00 30.55
CA LEU A 450 -21.00 -23.54 30.57
C LEU A 450 -19.85 -22.79 31.24
N GLU A 451 -19.33 -23.33 32.33
CA GLU A 451 -18.16 -22.78 33.03
C GLU A 451 -16.90 -22.95 32.18
N ALA A 452 -16.67 -24.12 31.57
CA ALA A 452 -15.54 -24.36 30.67
C ALA A 452 -15.54 -23.38 29.48
N SER A 453 -16.71 -23.11 28.90
CA SER A 453 -16.91 -22.10 27.86
C SER A 453 -16.51 -20.70 28.34
N SER A 454 -17.04 -20.28 29.49
CA SER A 454 -16.70 -18.98 30.10
C SER A 454 -15.20 -18.86 30.41
N LYS A 455 -14.58 -19.92 30.92
CA LYS A 455 -13.14 -19.94 31.27
C LYS A 455 -12.24 -19.89 30.04
N SER A 456 -12.62 -20.57 28.97
CA SER A 456 -11.90 -20.54 27.70
C SER A 456 -11.92 -19.14 27.07
N ARG A 457 -13.09 -18.48 27.07
CA ARG A 457 -13.24 -17.10 26.58
C ARG A 457 -12.46 -16.07 27.36
N SER A 458 -12.33 -16.29 28.66
CA SER A 458 -11.60 -15.37 29.56
C SER A 458 -10.09 -15.59 29.59
N MET A 459 -9.56 -16.60 28.89
CA MET A 459 -8.13 -16.93 28.90
C MET A 459 -7.29 -15.73 28.46
N TYR A 460 -7.62 -15.14 27.30
CA TYR A 460 -7.06 -13.86 26.87
C TYR A 460 -8.15 -12.80 26.72
N THR A 461 -7.78 -11.57 27.03
CA THR A 461 -8.51 -10.37 26.61
C THR A 461 -8.02 -9.95 25.22
N THR A 462 -8.87 -9.36 24.38
CA THR A 462 -8.55 -9.01 22.97
C THR A 462 -7.36 -8.06 22.76
N ASN A 463 -6.81 -7.48 23.83
CA ASN A 463 -5.59 -6.64 23.81
C ASN A 463 -4.36 -7.33 23.19
N ASN A 464 -4.34 -8.66 23.11
CA ASN A 464 -3.26 -9.43 22.51
C ASN A 464 -3.46 -9.67 21.00
N GLY A 465 -4.53 -9.13 20.39
CA GLY A 465 -4.86 -9.37 18.99
C GLY A 465 -5.32 -10.81 18.72
N VAL A 466 -5.78 -11.51 19.76
CA VAL A 466 -6.32 -12.88 19.69
C VAL A 466 -7.66 -12.98 20.41
N ARG A 467 -8.45 -13.96 19.98
CA ARG A 467 -9.63 -14.45 20.71
C ARG A 467 -9.41 -15.90 21.10
N THR A 468 -9.96 -16.27 22.25
CA THR A 468 -10.03 -17.65 22.71
C THR A 468 -11.47 -18.09 22.92
N ASP A 469 -11.75 -19.36 22.69
CA ASP A 469 -13.05 -19.96 22.97
C ASP A 469 -12.87 -21.43 23.35
N LEU A 470 -13.93 -22.02 23.89
CA LEU A 470 -14.00 -23.47 24.05
C LEU A 470 -13.96 -24.11 22.66
N ILE A 471 -13.28 -25.24 22.57
CA ILE A 471 -13.15 -25.96 21.31
C ILE A 471 -14.52 -26.26 20.67
N ASN A 472 -14.65 -25.88 19.40
CA ASN A 472 -15.79 -26.20 18.57
C ASN A 472 -15.51 -27.44 17.70
N SER A 473 -16.56 -28.04 17.14
CA SER A 473 -16.45 -29.27 16.36
C SER A 473 -15.67 -29.12 15.05
N TYR A 474 -15.62 -27.91 14.46
CA TYR A 474 -14.78 -27.63 13.30
C TYR A 474 -13.30 -27.70 13.67
N ALA A 475 -12.90 -27.01 14.74
CA ALA A 475 -11.52 -26.99 15.21
C ALA A 475 -11.04 -28.39 15.63
N TRP A 476 -11.86 -29.14 16.38
CA TRP A 476 -11.54 -30.51 16.79
C TRP A 476 -11.33 -31.45 15.61
N SER A 477 -12.33 -31.51 14.71
CA SER A 477 -12.30 -32.45 13.59
C SER A 477 -11.18 -32.13 12.61
N THR A 478 -10.90 -30.84 12.40
CA THR A 478 -9.80 -30.37 11.55
C THR A 478 -8.44 -30.73 12.17
N ALA A 479 -8.29 -30.61 13.49
CA ALA A 479 -7.06 -31.03 14.18
C ALA A 479 -6.84 -32.56 14.06
N LEU A 480 -7.89 -33.37 14.16
CA LEU A 480 -7.81 -34.82 13.93
C LEU A 480 -7.37 -35.16 12.49
N GLU A 481 -7.94 -34.48 11.49
CA GLU A 481 -7.58 -34.66 10.09
C GLU A 481 -6.12 -34.26 9.83
N TYR A 482 -5.70 -33.11 10.37
CA TYR A 482 -4.32 -32.65 10.30
C TYR A 482 -3.35 -33.70 10.87
N ILE A 483 -3.61 -34.23 12.07
CA ILE A 483 -2.77 -35.27 12.67
C ILE A 483 -2.72 -36.54 11.81
N ASN A 484 -3.85 -36.99 11.28
CA ASN A 484 -3.91 -38.14 10.36
C ASN A 484 -3.03 -37.90 9.13
N LYS A 485 -3.13 -36.72 8.50
CA LYS A 485 -2.34 -36.35 7.30
C LYS A 485 -0.86 -36.22 7.56
N MET A 486 -0.45 -35.84 8.78
CA MET A 486 0.97 -35.73 9.17
C MET A 486 1.65 -37.09 9.46
N GLY A 487 0.98 -38.21 9.16
CA GLY A 487 1.55 -39.55 9.20
C GLY A 487 1.05 -40.43 10.35
N SER A 488 0.04 -39.99 11.09
CA SER A 488 -0.63 -40.79 12.13
C SER A 488 -1.97 -41.32 11.62
N SER A 489 -1.99 -42.06 10.51
CA SER A 489 -3.19 -42.40 9.73
C SER A 489 -4.32 -43.15 10.48
N ASP A 490 -4.06 -43.60 11.71
CA ASP A 490 -5.05 -44.27 12.58
C ASP A 490 -5.33 -43.49 13.88
N TYR A 491 -4.91 -42.23 13.97
CA TYR A 491 -5.04 -41.44 15.20
C TYR A 491 -6.50 -41.26 15.63
N ILE A 492 -7.42 -41.14 14.66
CA ILE A 492 -8.87 -41.09 14.91
C ILE A 492 -9.43 -42.33 15.63
N ASN A 493 -8.75 -43.46 15.58
CA ASN A 493 -9.13 -44.70 16.26
C ASN A 493 -8.25 -45.00 17.47
N LYS A 494 -7.25 -44.15 17.74
CA LYS A 494 -6.40 -44.30 18.91
C LYS A 494 -7.26 -44.22 20.17
N LYS A 495 -7.04 -45.18 21.06
CA LYS A 495 -7.78 -45.33 22.33
C LYS A 495 -6.96 -44.77 23.49
N ASN A 496 -7.66 -44.40 24.56
CA ASN A 496 -7.00 -44.10 25.83
C ASN A 496 -6.27 -45.35 26.36
N THR A 497 -5.00 -45.19 26.73
CA THR A 497 -4.17 -46.27 27.29
C THR A 497 -3.89 -46.10 28.78
N VAL A 498 -4.22 -44.95 29.37
CA VAL A 498 -3.94 -44.69 30.80
C VAL A 498 -5.10 -45.14 31.69
N THR A 499 -4.75 -45.62 32.89
CA THR A 499 -5.68 -46.17 33.89
C THR A 499 -5.92 -45.23 35.08
N SER A 500 -5.32 -44.04 35.06
CA SER A 500 -5.59 -42.97 36.02
C SER A 500 -5.43 -41.62 35.33
N ILE A 501 -6.01 -40.58 35.94
CA ILE A 501 -5.80 -39.19 35.49
C ILE A 501 -4.34 -38.83 35.77
N LEU A 502 -3.63 -38.48 34.71
CA LEU A 502 -2.26 -38.00 34.78
C LEU A 502 -2.22 -36.49 34.63
N LYS A 503 -1.07 -35.91 34.97
CA LYS A 503 -0.83 -34.50 34.71
C LYS A 503 -0.77 -34.26 33.20
N THR A 504 -1.16 -33.07 32.78
CA THR A 504 -1.17 -32.66 31.39
C THR A 504 0.18 -32.91 30.70
N GLY A 505 0.14 -33.50 29.52
CA GLY A 505 1.30 -33.92 28.74
C GLY A 505 1.96 -35.24 29.15
N GLN A 506 1.36 -36.03 30.05
CA GLN A 506 2.00 -37.24 30.61
C GLN A 506 1.34 -38.56 30.22
N SER A 507 0.29 -38.58 29.39
CA SER A 507 -0.34 -39.84 28.98
C SER A 507 0.51 -40.68 28.02
N GLY A 508 1.57 -40.09 27.47
CA GLY A 508 2.35 -40.67 26.37
C GLY A 508 1.71 -40.45 24.99
N ASP A 509 0.52 -39.84 24.95
CA ASP A 509 -0.09 -39.38 23.71
C ASP A 509 0.51 -38.05 23.27
N LYS A 510 1.24 -38.07 22.15
CA LYS A 510 1.81 -36.89 21.50
C LYS A 510 1.70 -37.06 19.98
N ALA A 511 1.04 -36.12 19.32
CA ALA A 511 0.99 -36.04 17.86
C ALA A 511 1.05 -34.59 17.40
N CYS A 512 1.95 -34.27 16.46
CA CYS A 512 2.16 -32.89 15.99
C CYS A 512 2.32 -31.88 17.14
N ASN A 513 3.07 -32.27 18.19
CA ASN A 513 3.23 -31.50 19.43
C ASN A 513 1.98 -31.25 20.28
N ILE A 514 0.81 -31.76 19.90
CA ILE A 514 -0.42 -31.76 20.72
C ILE A 514 -0.36 -32.99 21.63
N TYR A 515 -0.65 -32.79 22.91
CA TYR A 515 -0.64 -33.86 23.91
C TYR A 515 -2.05 -34.22 24.36
N ASP A 516 -2.18 -35.46 24.82
CA ASP A 516 -3.33 -36.00 25.55
C ASP A 516 -4.67 -35.73 24.83
N MET A 517 -4.67 -35.77 23.50
CA MET A 517 -5.86 -35.55 22.68
C MET A 517 -6.65 -36.86 22.52
N SER A 518 -5.95 -37.99 22.56
CA SER A 518 -6.46 -39.35 22.47
C SER A 518 -6.18 -40.13 23.77
N GLY A 519 -6.39 -39.51 24.92
CA GLY A 519 -6.15 -40.14 26.20
C GLY A 519 -6.28 -39.18 27.36
N ASN A 520 -5.93 -39.66 28.56
CA ASN A 520 -6.06 -38.94 29.83
C ASN A 520 -7.52 -38.66 30.23
N ILE A 521 -8.12 -37.58 29.71
CA ILE A 521 -9.43 -37.08 30.14
C ILE A 521 -10.23 -36.61 28.92
N SER A 522 -11.54 -36.90 28.88
CA SER A 522 -12.40 -36.36 27.81
C SER A 522 -12.59 -34.85 27.95
N GLU A 523 -12.93 -34.17 26.86
CA GLU A 523 -12.96 -32.70 26.82
C GLU A 523 -14.32 -32.15 26.41
N TRP A 524 -14.84 -31.14 27.13
CA TRP A 524 -16.04 -30.41 26.73
C TRP A 524 -15.87 -29.67 25.40
N THR A 525 -16.97 -29.54 24.63
CA THR A 525 -17.01 -28.76 23.38
C THR A 525 -18.23 -27.85 23.33
N THR A 526 -18.30 -26.99 22.31
CA THR A 526 -19.51 -26.22 21.96
C THR A 526 -20.47 -26.97 21.02
N GLU A 527 -20.12 -28.19 20.61
CA GLU A 527 -20.99 -29.05 19.80
C GLU A 527 -22.24 -29.41 20.61
N THR A 528 -23.41 -29.33 19.97
CA THR A 528 -24.70 -29.59 20.61
C THR A 528 -25.24 -30.94 20.16
N ALA A 529 -25.58 -31.78 21.13
CA ALA A 529 -26.23 -33.06 20.88
C ALA A 529 -27.76 -32.95 20.91
N THR A 530 -28.41 -33.73 20.06
CA THR A 530 -29.84 -34.03 20.14
C THR A 530 -30.02 -35.41 20.76
N ASN A 531 -30.17 -35.47 22.08
CA ASN A 531 -30.35 -36.69 22.86
C ASN A 531 -31.39 -36.45 23.98
N SER A 532 -31.98 -37.49 24.57
CA SER A 532 -32.87 -37.39 25.74
C SER A 532 -32.13 -37.07 27.05
N THR A 533 -30.83 -37.36 27.10
CA THR A 533 -29.98 -37.31 28.32
C THR A 533 -29.37 -35.93 28.55
N GLY A 534 -29.31 -35.07 27.53
CA GLY A 534 -28.73 -33.74 27.60
C GLY A 534 -28.30 -33.20 26.24
N LYS A 535 -27.81 -31.97 26.24
CA LYS A 535 -27.40 -31.24 25.02
C LYS A 535 -25.89 -30.97 24.93
N CYS A 536 -25.15 -31.11 26.03
CA CYS A 536 -23.72 -30.84 26.05
C CYS A 536 -22.95 -32.02 25.48
N THR A 537 -21.94 -31.75 24.65
CA THR A 537 -21.06 -32.76 24.08
C THR A 537 -19.67 -32.69 24.70
N TYR A 538 -19.09 -33.86 24.95
CA TYR A 538 -17.67 -34.00 25.22
C TYR A 538 -17.06 -35.04 24.27
N ILE A 539 -15.79 -34.85 23.96
CA ILE A 539 -15.04 -35.55 22.89
C ILE A 539 -13.85 -36.33 23.44
N GLY A 540 -13.33 -37.22 22.59
CA GLY A 540 -12.12 -38.00 22.84
C GLY A 540 -12.37 -39.23 23.71
N GLY A 541 -11.35 -40.06 23.85
CA GLY A 541 -11.32 -41.19 24.78
C GLY A 541 -10.60 -40.77 26.05
N GLY A 542 -11.25 -40.91 27.21
CA GLY A 542 -10.68 -40.53 28.50
C GLY A 542 -10.76 -41.66 29.52
N ILE A 543 -10.31 -41.40 30.74
CA ILE A 543 -10.35 -42.41 31.81
C ILE A 543 -11.77 -42.94 32.11
N GLY A 544 -12.80 -42.12 31.90
CA GLY A 544 -14.21 -42.51 32.05
C GLY A 544 -14.78 -43.31 30.87
N GLN A 545 -14.02 -43.43 29.78
CA GLN A 545 -14.43 -44.02 28.51
C GLN A 545 -13.26 -44.80 27.88
N GLN A 546 -12.78 -45.85 28.56
CA GLN A 546 -11.55 -46.57 28.15
C GLN A 546 -11.63 -47.23 26.76
N GLN A 547 -12.82 -47.52 26.25
CA GLN A 547 -13.02 -48.00 24.88
C GLN A 547 -13.19 -46.87 23.84
N GLY A 548 -13.32 -45.64 24.32
CA GLY A 548 -13.42 -44.44 23.50
C GLY A 548 -12.13 -44.14 22.74
N THR A 549 -12.30 -43.55 21.57
CA THR A 549 -11.23 -43.16 20.66
C THR A 549 -11.09 -41.65 20.59
N ALA A 550 -10.03 -41.13 19.97
CA ALA A 550 -9.91 -39.71 19.65
C ALA A 550 -11.13 -39.16 18.88
N PHE A 551 -11.83 -39.98 18.08
CA PHE A 551 -13.03 -39.52 17.37
C PHE A 551 -14.34 -39.59 18.19
N SER A 552 -14.34 -40.30 19.33
CA SER A 552 -15.55 -40.57 20.09
C SER A 552 -16.19 -39.29 20.64
N ARG A 553 -17.52 -39.33 20.74
CA ARG A 553 -18.37 -38.26 21.26
C ARG A 553 -19.36 -38.85 22.25
N TYR A 554 -19.68 -38.05 23.26
CA TYR A 554 -20.59 -38.44 24.32
C TYR A 554 -21.44 -37.25 24.73
N VAL A 555 -22.53 -37.54 25.45
CA VAL A 555 -23.53 -36.54 25.83
C VAL A 555 -23.62 -36.42 27.33
N SER A 556 -23.89 -35.19 27.79
CA SER A 556 -24.18 -34.89 29.18
C SER A 556 -25.19 -33.74 29.29
N ASP A 557 -25.76 -33.56 30.48
CA ASP A 557 -26.58 -32.38 30.76
C ASP A 557 -25.71 -31.17 31.15
N THR A 558 -26.34 -30.00 31.21
CA THR A 558 -25.61 -28.73 31.41
C THR A 558 -25.12 -28.51 32.84
N VAL A 559 -25.63 -29.29 33.80
CA VAL A 559 -25.25 -29.19 35.23
C VAL A 559 -24.24 -30.25 35.64
N SER A 560 -23.91 -31.17 34.73
CA SER A 560 -22.96 -32.24 34.95
C SER A 560 -21.55 -31.71 35.14
N LYS A 561 -20.94 -32.16 36.24
CA LYS A 561 -19.55 -31.93 36.60
C LYS A 561 -18.90 -33.26 36.93
N SER A 562 -17.86 -33.62 36.20
CA SER A 562 -17.17 -34.90 36.35
C SER A 562 -15.67 -34.67 36.51
N ASN A 563 -15.02 -35.48 37.34
CA ASN A 563 -13.57 -35.50 37.42
C ASN A 563 -12.93 -36.17 36.19
N SER A 564 -13.73 -36.86 35.37
CA SER A 564 -13.29 -37.51 34.13
C SER A 564 -13.54 -36.67 32.88
N ILE A 565 -13.91 -35.38 33.05
CA ILE A 565 -14.11 -34.44 31.94
C ILE A 565 -13.37 -33.13 32.26
N SER A 566 -12.55 -32.69 31.31
CA SER A 566 -11.85 -31.40 31.30
C SER A 566 -12.27 -30.61 30.04
N PHE A 567 -11.43 -29.72 29.56
CA PHE A 567 -11.67 -28.94 28.36
C PHE A 567 -10.36 -28.41 27.78
N ARG A 568 -10.45 -27.91 26.55
CA ARG A 568 -9.32 -27.30 25.86
C ARG A 568 -9.75 -26.06 25.10
N VAL A 569 -8.81 -25.14 24.98
CA VAL A 569 -9.02 -23.81 24.39
C VAL A 569 -8.53 -23.79 22.94
N ILE A 570 -9.32 -23.18 22.06
CA ILE A 570 -8.86 -22.75 20.74
C ILE A 570 -8.50 -21.27 20.78
N MET A 571 -7.52 -20.86 19.99
CA MET A 571 -7.09 -19.47 19.86
C MET A 571 -6.98 -19.09 18.39
N TYR A 572 -7.49 -17.92 18.03
CA TYR A 572 -7.41 -17.40 16.65
C TYR A 572 -7.16 -15.90 16.65
N ILE A 573 -6.63 -15.40 15.54
CA ILE A 573 -6.26 -13.99 15.39
C ILE A 573 -7.54 -13.16 15.34
N ASP A 574 -7.61 -12.09 16.15
CA ASP A 574 -8.70 -11.14 16.07
C ASP A 574 -8.54 -10.29 14.80
N ASN A 575 -9.62 -10.17 14.02
CA ASN A 575 -9.56 -9.78 12.60
C ASN A 575 -9.62 -8.29 12.34
#